data_AF-A0A2R4FQA1-F1
#
_entry.id   AF-A0A2R4FQA1-F1
#
_cell.length_a   1.000
_cell.length_b   1.000
_cell.length_c   1.000
_cell.angle_alpha   90.00
_cell.angle_beta   90.00
_cell.angle_gamma   90.00
#
_symmetry.space_group_name_H-M   'P 1'
#
loop_
_entity.id
_entity.type
_entity.pdbx_description
1 polymer ?
#
loop_
_entity_poly.entity_id
_entity_poly.type
_entity_poly.pdbx_seq_one_letter_code
_entity_poly.pdbx_strand_id
1 'polypeptide(L)'
;MYGISSWAAELRCPIPARLCPHADAVQEWLVDWADRLVGPLDAAGRERFARGRVARYAGRLYPGASEADLRVIAALFTWFFLLDDACDAARRPRPAEVAALCDGVLRLLRAAPAPAPAAPAAPPTAAAAARQAQPGPPVGTGRPVPTTAGPGNPAVECVGRPSRAGHPTVPQPRPAQQPTAAPGQPRQTRQQPATAPQPRPGQQPSTPTPAARAANQPATRLTTPAQSRAANRPAPRSEAFDGPLRRMLADAWQVPSHRMPAAWRDRFVDAVAHHLDGVVTEATNKANGRLPGVAEYVPLRRATSAAYVSYALIEFATGQRVPDAVYHHPAVRAVADTANDLLSWFNDLLSLERDAATSGGHNLVLAVAREEGIPVEAAIEAVVRRWQQSMRHFVELRAAVPSFGPALDGPLRHYLDGLANSVRGTMDWSLESGRYRS
;
A
#
# COMPACT_ATOMS: atom_id res chain seq x y z
N MET A 1 33.62 5.97 -3.34
CA MET A 1 32.73 4.82 -3.59
C MET A 1 32.36 4.26 -2.22
N TYR A 2 31.25 4.74 -1.68
CA TYR A 2 30.85 4.42 -0.30
C TYR A 2 30.22 3.04 -0.34
N GLY A 3 31.03 2.01 -0.09
CA GLY A 3 30.56 0.64 -0.18
C GLY A 3 29.33 0.45 0.71
N ILE A 4 28.19 0.11 0.09
CA ILE A 4 26.93 -0.29 0.75
C ILE A 4 27.19 -1.25 1.94
N SER A 5 28.29 -1.99 1.87
CA SER A 5 28.77 -2.92 2.89
C SER A 5 29.02 -2.34 4.29
N SER A 6 29.41 -1.08 4.47
CA SER A 6 29.77 -0.57 5.82
C SER A 6 28.55 -0.32 6.69
N TRP A 7 27.58 0.47 6.23
CA TRP A 7 26.41 0.85 7.02
C TRP A 7 25.25 -0.15 6.92
N ALA A 8 25.10 -0.88 5.82
CA ALA A 8 23.97 -1.81 5.65
C ALA A 8 24.01 -2.95 6.67
N ALA A 9 25.21 -3.37 7.11
CA ALA A 9 25.39 -4.37 8.15
C ALA A 9 24.89 -3.89 9.53
N GLU A 10 24.83 -2.58 9.76
CA GLU A 10 24.39 -1.97 11.01
C GLU A 10 22.87 -1.79 11.09
N LEU A 11 22.16 -1.83 9.96
CA LEU A 11 20.70 -1.69 9.89
C LEU A 11 20.01 -3.04 10.15
N ARG A 12 20.11 -3.52 11.39
CA ARG A 12 19.42 -4.75 11.81
C ARG A 12 17.91 -4.54 11.85
N CYS A 13 17.19 -5.23 10.98
CA CYS A 13 15.74 -5.27 10.96
C CYS A 13 15.21 -6.47 11.79
N PRO A 14 14.49 -6.25 12.90
CA PRO A 14 13.95 -7.34 13.74
C PRO A 14 12.74 -8.05 13.12
N ILE A 15 12.22 -7.53 12.00
CA ILE A 15 11.05 -8.08 11.31
C ILE A 15 11.51 -9.28 10.46
N PRO A 16 10.90 -10.47 10.61
CA PRO A 16 11.27 -11.65 9.84
C PRO A 16 11.08 -11.46 8.33
N ALA A 17 12.05 -11.94 7.53
CA ALA A 17 11.90 -12.00 6.08
C ALA A 17 10.81 -13.00 5.68
N ARG A 18 10.00 -12.62 4.71
CA ARG A 18 9.00 -13.51 4.09
C ARG A 18 8.94 -13.25 2.59
N LEU A 19 8.54 -14.26 1.84
CA LEU A 19 8.31 -14.18 0.39
C LEU A 19 7.12 -15.05 0.02
N CYS A 20 6.19 -14.51 -0.76
CA CYS A 20 5.08 -15.27 -1.32
C CYS A 20 5.61 -16.38 -2.26
N PRO A 21 5.13 -17.64 -2.13
CA PRO A 21 5.59 -18.74 -2.98
C PRO A 21 5.28 -18.55 -4.46
N HIS A 22 4.33 -17.67 -4.80
CA HIS A 22 3.94 -17.38 -6.18
C HIS A 22 4.79 -16.28 -6.85
N ALA A 23 5.74 -15.67 -6.13
CA ALA A 23 6.44 -14.48 -6.61
C ALA A 23 7.17 -14.68 -7.95
N ASP A 24 7.83 -15.83 -8.14
CA ASP A 24 8.59 -16.10 -9.35
C ASP A 24 7.69 -16.42 -10.55
N ALA A 25 6.64 -17.22 -10.35
CA ALA A 25 5.62 -17.47 -11.38
C ALA A 25 4.90 -16.17 -11.81
N VAL A 26 4.62 -15.27 -10.86
CA VAL A 26 4.04 -13.97 -11.17
C VAL A 26 5.03 -13.07 -11.90
N GLN A 27 6.34 -13.17 -11.65
CA GLN A 27 7.35 -12.40 -12.39
C GLN A 27 7.37 -12.77 -13.88
N GLU A 28 7.24 -14.06 -14.19
CA GLU A 28 7.14 -14.55 -15.58
C GLU A 28 5.86 -14.02 -16.24
N TRP A 29 4.71 -14.16 -15.56
CA TRP A 29 3.44 -13.63 -16.04
C TRP A 29 3.47 -12.11 -16.30
N LEU A 30 4.19 -11.36 -15.46
CA LEU A 30 4.26 -9.91 -15.51
C LEU A 30 4.98 -9.41 -16.78
N VAL A 31 5.98 -10.14 -17.27
CA VAL A 31 6.67 -9.83 -18.54
C VAL A 31 5.68 -9.93 -19.70
N ASP A 32 4.96 -11.05 -19.78
CA ASP A 32 3.96 -11.26 -20.84
C ASP A 32 2.80 -10.27 -20.73
N TRP A 33 2.41 -9.91 -19.51
CA TRP A 33 1.40 -8.89 -19.25
C TRP A 33 1.81 -7.51 -19.79
N ALA A 34 3.06 -7.10 -19.55
CA ALA A 34 3.57 -5.84 -20.07
C ALA A 34 3.58 -5.82 -21.61
N ASP A 35 4.01 -6.90 -22.26
CA ASP A 35 4.03 -6.98 -23.73
C ASP A 35 2.65 -6.82 -24.36
N ARG A 36 1.63 -7.48 -23.78
CA ARG A 36 0.26 -7.41 -24.31
C ARG A 36 -0.30 -5.99 -24.30
N LEU A 37 0.07 -5.19 -23.29
CA LEU A 37 -0.51 -3.85 -23.09
C LEU A 37 0.33 -2.73 -23.71
N VAL A 38 1.65 -2.88 -23.75
CA VAL A 38 2.58 -1.84 -24.20
C VAL A 38 3.09 -2.10 -25.62
N GLY A 39 3.01 -3.34 -26.10
CA GLY A 39 3.66 -3.81 -27.32
C GLY A 39 4.91 -4.65 -26.98
N PRO A 40 5.43 -5.45 -27.92
CA PRO A 40 6.52 -6.37 -27.66
C PRO A 40 7.78 -5.61 -27.23
N LEU A 41 8.26 -5.91 -26.02
CA LEU A 41 9.58 -5.47 -25.58
C LEU A 41 10.66 -6.23 -26.38
N ASP A 42 11.71 -5.52 -26.79
CA ASP A 42 12.91 -6.15 -27.32
C ASP A 42 13.61 -6.99 -26.24
N ALA A 43 14.56 -7.84 -26.64
CA ALA A 43 15.22 -8.76 -25.71
C ALA A 43 15.88 -8.04 -24.52
N ALA A 44 16.49 -6.88 -24.77
CA ALA A 44 17.11 -6.05 -23.74
C ALA A 44 16.08 -5.41 -22.79
N GLY A 45 14.95 -4.94 -23.32
CA GLY A 45 13.82 -4.40 -22.55
C GLY A 45 13.20 -5.44 -21.63
N ARG A 46 12.98 -6.66 -22.15
CA ARG A 46 12.49 -7.81 -21.36
C ARG A 46 13.44 -8.16 -20.22
N GLU A 47 14.73 -8.26 -20.52
CA GLU A 47 15.73 -8.62 -19.52
C GLU A 47 15.81 -7.58 -18.40
N ARG A 48 15.81 -6.29 -18.76
CA ARG A 48 15.79 -5.19 -17.79
C ARG A 48 14.53 -5.19 -16.93
N PHE A 49 13.37 -5.44 -17.55
CA PHE A 49 12.10 -5.55 -16.82
C PHE A 49 12.12 -6.73 -15.83
N ALA A 50 12.60 -7.90 -16.26
CA ALA A 50 12.73 -9.09 -15.41
C ALA A 50 13.73 -8.87 -14.25
N ARG A 51 14.84 -8.18 -14.49
CA ARG A 51 15.84 -7.84 -13.46
C ARG A 51 15.30 -6.90 -12.37
N GLY A 52 14.24 -6.14 -12.66
CA GLY A 52 13.56 -5.32 -11.66
C GLY A 52 12.88 -6.15 -10.55
N ARG A 53 12.55 -7.42 -10.82
CA ARG A 53 11.96 -8.37 -9.84
C ARG A 53 10.76 -7.81 -9.07
N VAL A 54 9.90 -7.06 -9.75
CA VAL A 54 8.74 -6.36 -9.14
C VAL A 54 7.78 -7.34 -8.48
N ALA A 55 7.61 -8.55 -9.01
CA ALA A 55 6.75 -9.55 -8.38
C ALA A 55 7.35 -10.10 -7.07
N ARG A 56 8.68 -10.14 -6.91
CA ARG A 56 9.31 -10.45 -5.62
C ARG A 56 9.13 -9.31 -4.62
N TYR A 57 9.19 -8.04 -5.07
CA TYR A 57 8.82 -6.90 -4.22
C TYR A 57 7.39 -7.06 -3.70
N ALA A 58 6.42 -7.28 -4.59
CA ALA A 58 5.04 -7.56 -4.21
C ALA A 58 4.95 -8.76 -3.25
N GLY A 59 5.64 -9.86 -3.56
CA GLY A 59 5.61 -11.09 -2.77
C GLY A 59 6.19 -10.95 -1.37
N ARG A 60 7.11 -9.99 -1.16
CA ARG A 60 7.66 -9.69 0.17
C ARG A 60 6.72 -8.82 1.00
N LEU A 61 6.03 -7.88 0.35
CA LEU A 61 5.03 -7.00 0.99
C LEU A 61 3.77 -7.79 1.39
N TYR A 62 3.33 -8.72 0.53
CA TYR A 62 2.12 -9.53 0.74
C TYR A 62 2.43 -11.03 0.70
N PRO A 63 3.16 -11.55 1.70
CA PRO A 63 3.66 -12.94 1.68
C PRO A 63 2.57 -14.02 1.75
N GLY A 64 1.34 -13.65 2.09
CA GLY A 64 0.17 -14.54 2.10
C GLY A 64 -0.82 -14.31 0.97
N ALA A 65 -0.51 -13.46 -0.02
CA ALA A 65 -1.41 -13.20 -1.13
C ALA A 65 -1.61 -14.45 -1.99
N SER A 66 -2.83 -14.65 -2.49
CA SER A 66 -3.09 -15.63 -3.55
C SER A 66 -2.32 -15.24 -4.82
N GLU A 67 -2.05 -16.20 -5.70
CA GLU A 67 -1.40 -15.90 -6.99
C GLU A 67 -2.18 -14.85 -7.79
N ALA A 68 -3.51 -14.96 -7.82
CA ALA A 68 -4.37 -14.02 -8.53
C ALA A 68 -4.27 -12.59 -7.96
N ASP A 69 -4.28 -12.44 -6.64
CA ASP A 69 -4.13 -11.13 -5.99
C ASP A 69 -2.72 -10.58 -6.18
N LEU A 70 -1.70 -11.45 -6.13
CA LEU A 70 -0.31 -11.05 -6.31
C LEU A 70 -0.05 -10.52 -7.73
N ARG A 71 -0.69 -11.10 -8.76
CA ARG A 71 -0.64 -10.58 -10.14
C ARG A 71 -1.16 -9.15 -10.24
N VAL A 72 -2.30 -8.86 -9.62
CA VAL A 72 -2.89 -7.51 -9.58
C VAL A 72 -1.95 -6.52 -8.88
N ILE A 73 -1.45 -6.90 -7.71
CA ILE A 73 -0.54 -6.06 -6.93
C ILE A 73 0.77 -5.79 -7.67
N ALA A 74 1.37 -6.83 -8.27
CA ALA A 74 2.60 -6.70 -9.04
C ALA A 74 2.42 -5.82 -10.28
N ALA A 75 1.27 -5.92 -10.97
CA ALA A 75 0.92 -5.05 -12.08
C ALA A 75 0.78 -3.58 -11.64
N LEU A 76 0.13 -3.31 -10.50
CA LEU A 76 0.04 -1.96 -9.93
C LEU A 76 1.42 -1.40 -9.56
N PHE A 77 2.27 -2.18 -8.88
CA PHE A 77 3.63 -1.71 -8.55
C PHE A 77 4.49 -1.47 -9.78
N THR A 78 4.37 -2.33 -10.80
CA THR A 78 5.03 -2.10 -12.09
C THR A 78 4.62 -0.76 -12.67
N TRP A 79 3.32 -0.47 -12.64
CA TRP A 79 2.81 0.80 -13.13
C TRP A 79 3.37 2.00 -12.35
N PHE A 80 3.41 1.93 -11.00
CA PHE A 80 4.00 3.00 -10.18
C PHE A 80 5.49 3.20 -10.44
N PHE A 81 6.28 2.13 -10.62
CA PHE A 81 7.69 2.28 -10.97
C PHE A 81 7.88 2.92 -12.36
N LEU A 82 7.04 2.59 -13.33
CA LEU A 82 7.09 3.22 -14.64
C LEU A 82 6.63 4.69 -14.62
N LEU A 83 5.68 5.03 -13.75
CA LEU A 83 5.28 6.42 -13.52
C LEU A 83 6.45 7.23 -12.94
N ASP A 84 7.13 6.70 -11.92
CA ASP A 84 8.32 7.29 -11.30
C ASP A 84 9.42 7.52 -12.35
N ASP A 85 9.76 6.48 -13.12
CA ASP A 85 10.77 6.56 -14.19
C ASP A 85 10.37 7.59 -15.29
N ALA A 86 9.08 7.74 -15.61
CA ALA A 86 8.60 8.74 -16.56
C ALA A 86 8.72 10.17 -16.01
N CYS A 87 8.56 10.36 -14.70
CA CYS A 87 8.72 11.65 -14.03
C CYS A 87 10.20 12.05 -13.87
N ASP A 88 11.10 11.07 -13.74
CA ASP A 88 12.54 11.28 -13.59
C ASP A 88 13.34 11.17 -14.90
N ALA A 89 12.66 11.03 -16.04
CA ALA A 89 13.29 10.92 -17.36
C ALA A 89 14.29 12.06 -17.66
N ALA A 90 15.30 11.80 -18.49
CA ALA A 90 16.39 12.74 -18.78
C ALA A 90 15.94 14.13 -19.28
N ARG A 91 14.78 14.20 -19.95
CA ARG A 91 14.18 15.46 -20.42
C ARG A 91 13.54 16.29 -19.29
N ARG A 92 13.40 15.74 -18.07
CA ARG A 92 12.66 16.25 -16.90
C ARG A 92 11.35 16.96 -17.29
N PRO A 93 10.20 16.27 -17.23
CA PRO A 93 8.92 16.85 -17.63
C PRO A 93 8.64 18.14 -16.85
N ARG A 94 7.99 19.10 -17.52
CA ARG A 94 7.58 20.34 -16.87
C ARG A 94 6.56 20.03 -15.78
N PRO A 95 6.51 20.77 -14.66
CA PRO A 95 5.52 20.54 -13.60
C PRO A 95 4.07 20.46 -14.10
N ALA A 96 3.72 21.27 -15.12
CA ALA A 96 2.40 21.22 -15.75
C ALA A 96 2.11 19.90 -16.51
N GLU A 97 3.13 19.27 -17.11
CA GLU A 97 2.99 17.97 -17.78
C GLU A 97 2.80 16.85 -16.75
N VAL A 98 3.55 16.91 -15.65
CA VAL A 98 3.40 15.99 -14.52
C VAL A 98 2.00 16.13 -13.90
N ALA A 99 1.53 17.36 -13.65
CA ALA A 99 0.19 17.60 -13.12
C ALA A 99 -0.91 17.06 -14.05
N ALA A 100 -0.78 17.29 -15.36
CA ALA A 100 -1.75 16.81 -16.35
C ALA A 100 -1.81 15.28 -16.45
N LEU A 101 -0.66 14.60 -16.27
CA LEU A 101 -0.57 13.14 -16.14
C LEU A 101 -1.28 12.67 -14.86
N CYS A 102 -0.98 13.30 -13.73
CA CYS A 102 -1.59 12.99 -12.43
C CYS A 102 -3.13 13.12 -12.46
N ASP A 103 -3.65 14.17 -13.08
CA ASP A 103 -5.09 14.37 -13.28
C ASP A 103 -5.72 13.26 -14.14
N GLY A 104 -5.00 12.77 -15.15
CA GLY A 104 -5.42 11.62 -15.97
C GLY A 104 -5.57 10.34 -15.14
N VAL A 105 -4.59 10.08 -14.27
CA VAL A 105 -4.56 8.93 -13.36
C VAL A 105 -5.75 8.97 -12.40
N LEU A 106 -5.95 10.09 -11.70
CA LEU A 106 -7.04 10.22 -10.74
C LEU A 106 -8.41 10.13 -11.40
N ARG A 107 -8.58 10.68 -12.61
CA ARG A 107 -9.82 10.53 -13.38
C ARG A 107 -10.11 9.07 -13.72
N LEU A 108 -9.08 8.29 -14.10
CA LEU A 108 -9.25 6.86 -14.37
C LEU A 108 -9.66 6.09 -13.11
N LEU A 109 -8.97 6.31 -11.99
CA LEU A 109 -9.24 5.56 -10.76
C LEU A 109 -10.61 5.87 -10.15
N ARG A 110 -11.07 7.13 -10.29
CA ARG A 110 -12.39 7.58 -9.82
C ARG A 110 -13.54 7.20 -10.75
N ALA A 111 -13.25 6.77 -11.98
CA ALA A 111 -14.28 6.35 -12.91
C ALA A 111 -15.07 5.18 -12.31
N ALA A 112 -16.39 5.19 -12.50
CA ALA A 112 -17.21 4.06 -12.11
C ALA A 112 -16.68 2.79 -12.81
N PRO A 113 -16.59 1.65 -12.10
CA PRO A 113 -16.18 0.41 -12.74
C PRO A 113 -17.11 0.14 -13.93
N ALA A 114 -16.51 -0.19 -15.08
CA ALA A 114 -17.28 -0.61 -16.24
C ALA A 114 -18.17 -1.79 -15.83
N PRO A 115 -19.39 -1.97 -16.37
CA PRO A 115 -20.17 -3.16 -16.07
C PRO A 115 -19.34 -4.41 -16.36
N ALA A 116 -19.32 -5.36 -15.41
CA ALA A 116 -18.57 -6.59 -15.56
C ALA A 116 -18.97 -7.24 -16.90
N PRO A 117 -18.01 -7.75 -17.70
CA PRO A 117 -18.35 -8.44 -18.92
C PRO A 117 -19.34 -9.56 -18.57
N ALA A 118 -20.46 -9.62 -19.31
CA ALA A 118 -21.45 -10.67 -19.14
C ALA A 118 -20.71 -12.01 -19.18
N ALA A 119 -20.97 -12.88 -18.19
CA ALA A 119 -20.44 -14.24 -18.20
C ALA A 119 -20.71 -14.83 -19.59
N PRO A 120 -19.73 -15.51 -20.22
CA PRO A 120 -19.96 -16.11 -21.53
C PRO A 120 -21.21 -16.98 -21.42
N ALA A 121 -22.20 -16.70 -22.27
CA ALA A 121 -23.42 -17.48 -22.31
C ALA A 121 -23.01 -18.95 -22.40
N ALA A 122 -23.50 -19.78 -21.47
CA ALA A 122 -23.25 -21.21 -21.50
C ALA A 122 -23.54 -21.70 -22.93
N PRO A 123 -22.66 -22.53 -23.52
CA PRO A 123 -22.93 -23.06 -24.85
C PRO A 123 -24.32 -23.70 -24.83
N PRO A 124 -25.16 -23.48 -25.85
CA PRO A 124 -26.50 -24.06 -25.88
C PRO A 124 -26.36 -25.56 -25.67
N THR A 125 -26.92 -26.06 -24.56
CA THR A 125 -26.98 -27.50 -24.31
C THR A 125 -27.64 -28.17 -25.51
N ALA A 126 -27.11 -29.33 -25.92
CA ALA A 126 -27.57 -30.11 -27.07
C ALA A 126 -29.09 -30.39 -27.11
N ALA A 127 -29.81 -30.16 -26.00
CA ALA A 127 -31.26 -30.20 -25.92
C ALA A 127 -31.98 -29.10 -26.73
N ALA A 128 -31.32 -27.99 -27.09
CA ALA A 128 -31.93 -26.91 -27.89
C ALA A 128 -31.80 -27.14 -29.41
N ALA A 129 -30.81 -27.92 -29.87
CA ALA A 129 -30.64 -28.28 -31.28
C ALA A 129 -31.62 -29.38 -31.75
N ALA A 130 -32.15 -30.19 -30.82
CA ALA A 130 -33.06 -31.29 -31.14
C ALA A 130 -34.53 -30.86 -31.39
N ARG A 131 -34.88 -29.57 -31.22
CA ARG A 131 -36.24 -29.06 -31.51
C ARG A 131 -36.41 -28.43 -32.90
N GLN A 132 -35.33 -28.29 -33.70
CA GLN A 132 -35.40 -27.69 -35.04
C GLN A 132 -35.36 -28.72 -36.19
N ALA A 133 -35.37 -30.02 -35.89
CA ALA A 133 -35.41 -31.08 -36.90
C ALA A 133 -36.65 -31.96 -36.72
N GLN A 134 -37.83 -31.41 -37.02
CA GLN A 134 -39.00 -32.23 -37.36
C GLN A 134 -39.57 -31.74 -38.70
N PRO A 135 -39.73 -32.61 -39.71
CA PRO A 135 -40.36 -32.23 -40.97
C PRO A 135 -41.87 -31.99 -40.74
N GLY A 136 -42.39 -30.92 -41.35
CA GLY A 136 -43.79 -30.50 -41.20
C GLY A 136 -44.79 -31.51 -41.78
N PRO A 137 -46.01 -31.60 -41.23
CA PRO A 137 -47.07 -32.43 -41.79
C PRO A 137 -47.76 -31.70 -42.96
N PRO A 138 -48.38 -32.43 -43.91
CA PRO A 138 -48.99 -31.84 -45.09
C PRO A 138 -50.33 -31.17 -44.78
N VAL A 139 -50.67 -30.21 -45.64
CA VAL A 139 -51.92 -29.46 -45.65
C VAL A 139 -53.12 -30.38 -45.92
N GLY A 140 -54.15 -30.29 -45.08
CA GLY A 140 -55.43 -31.00 -45.23
C GLY A 140 -56.57 -30.25 -44.55
N THR A 141 -57.56 -29.89 -45.37
CA THR A 141 -58.79 -29.12 -45.14
C THR A 141 -59.71 -29.58 -43.99
N GLY A 142 -60.44 -28.64 -43.36
CA GLY A 142 -61.79 -28.89 -42.82
C GLY A 142 -62.02 -28.62 -41.34
N ARG A 143 -62.84 -27.59 -41.05
CA ARG A 143 -63.58 -27.30 -39.79
C ARG A 143 -64.59 -28.43 -39.44
N PRO A 144 -65.32 -28.44 -38.28
CA PRO A 144 -65.36 -27.47 -37.16
C PRO A 144 -65.36 -28.07 -35.72
N VAL A 145 -65.38 -27.13 -34.76
CA VAL A 145 -65.49 -27.19 -33.28
C VAL A 145 -66.67 -28.03 -32.75
N PRO A 146 -66.58 -28.58 -31.51
CA PRO A 146 -67.46 -28.03 -30.46
C PRO A 146 -66.81 -27.83 -29.08
N THR A 147 -67.45 -26.90 -28.38
CA THR A 147 -67.40 -26.40 -27.00
C THR A 147 -67.62 -27.44 -25.89
N THR A 148 -67.03 -27.21 -24.70
CA THR A 148 -67.60 -27.31 -23.32
C THR A 148 -66.45 -27.13 -22.31
N ALA A 149 -66.38 -26.09 -21.47
CA ALA A 149 -67.15 -25.76 -20.26
C ALA A 149 -66.82 -26.63 -19.02
N GLY A 150 -66.20 -26.01 -18.01
CA GLY A 150 -66.53 -26.24 -16.59
C GLY A 150 -65.43 -26.79 -15.67
N PRO A 151 -65.46 -26.48 -14.35
CA PRO A 151 -64.27 -26.21 -13.54
C PRO A 151 -64.06 -27.18 -12.34
N GLY A 152 -62.93 -27.06 -11.63
CA GLY A 152 -62.77 -27.69 -10.31
C GLY A 152 -61.35 -27.66 -9.73
N ASN A 153 -61.10 -26.73 -8.80
CA ASN A 153 -60.12 -26.88 -7.70
C ASN A 153 -60.78 -27.75 -6.58
N PRO A 154 -60.13 -28.25 -5.50
CA PRO A 154 -58.81 -27.90 -4.96
C PRO A 154 -57.94 -29.05 -4.37
N ALA A 155 -56.72 -28.66 -3.97
CA ALA A 155 -55.83 -29.12 -2.89
C ALA A 155 -55.97 -30.53 -2.27
N VAL A 156 -54.83 -31.25 -2.20
CA VAL A 156 -54.55 -32.28 -1.17
C VAL A 156 -53.07 -32.25 -0.76
N GLU A 157 -52.86 -32.22 0.56
CA GLU A 157 -51.60 -32.38 1.30
C GLU A 157 -50.93 -33.74 1.06
N CYS A 158 -49.60 -33.82 1.18
CA CYS A 158 -48.92 -35.10 1.45
C CYS A 158 -47.82 -34.93 2.51
N VAL A 159 -48.14 -35.46 3.69
CA VAL A 159 -47.24 -35.88 4.78
C VAL A 159 -46.47 -37.12 4.33
N GLY A 160 -45.21 -37.30 4.79
CA GLY A 160 -44.56 -38.62 4.73
C GLY A 160 -43.03 -38.66 4.84
N ARG A 161 -42.50 -38.47 6.05
CA ARG A 161 -41.28 -39.19 6.55
C ARG A 161 -41.72 -40.58 7.06
N PRO A 162 -40.86 -41.60 7.37
CA PRO A 162 -39.56 -41.44 8.07
C PRO A 162 -38.46 -42.53 7.88
N SER A 163 -37.34 -42.31 8.62
CA SER A 163 -36.45 -43.29 9.30
C SER A 163 -35.36 -44.01 8.46
N ARG A 164 -34.13 -44.30 8.95
CA ARG A 164 -33.54 -44.29 10.32
C ARG A 164 -31.99 -44.48 10.27
N ALA A 165 -31.31 -43.97 11.30
CA ALA A 165 -30.11 -44.46 12.03
C ALA A 165 -28.76 -44.69 11.28
N GLY A 166 -27.58 -44.43 11.85
CA GLY A 166 -27.23 -44.19 13.25
C GLY A 166 -25.84 -43.57 13.47
N HIS A 167 -25.62 -43.11 14.71
CA HIS A 167 -24.35 -42.67 15.31
C HIS A 167 -23.49 -43.88 15.75
N PRO A 168 -22.19 -43.66 16.01
CA PRO A 168 -21.75 -43.61 17.41
C PRO A 168 -20.72 -42.51 17.75
N THR A 169 -20.45 -42.45 19.05
CA THR A 169 -19.95 -41.34 19.89
C THR A 169 -18.42 -41.26 20.04
N VAL A 170 -17.96 -40.08 20.44
CA VAL A 170 -16.58 -39.57 20.72
C VAL A 170 -15.90 -40.21 21.95
N PRO A 171 -14.57 -40.07 22.12
CA PRO A 171 -14.08 -39.36 23.30
C PRO A 171 -12.91 -38.38 23.06
N GLN A 172 -12.96 -37.23 23.77
CA GLN A 172 -11.88 -36.25 23.95
C GLN A 172 -10.83 -36.74 24.95
N PRO A 173 -9.61 -36.16 24.94
CA PRO A 173 -8.78 -36.02 26.14
C PRO A 173 -8.66 -34.57 26.63
N ARG A 174 -8.54 -34.46 27.96
CA ARG A 174 -8.45 -33.26 28.83
C ARG A 174 -7.03 -32.62 28.87
N PRO A 175 -6.87 -31.44 29.51
CA PRO A 175 -5.73 -30.54 29.32
C PRO A 175 -4.54 -30.85 30.24
N ALA A 176 -3.33 -30.51 29.79
CA ALA A 176 -2.10 -30.57 30.58
C ALA A 176 -1.75 -29.21 31.21
N GLN A 177 -1.10 -29.29 32.36
CA GLN A 177 -0.93 -28.31 33.43
C GLN A 177 0.23 -27.32 33.21
N GLN A 178 0.15 -26.16 33.87
CA GLN A 178 1.27 -25.26 34.16
C GLN A 178 2.31 -25.90 35.11
N PRO A 179 3.56 -25.42 35.09
CA PRO A 179 4.38 -25.34 36.29
C PRO A 179 4.75 -23.90 36.69
N THR A 180 4.45 -23.61 37.95
CA THR A 180 5.05 -22.73 38.97
C THR A 180 6.41 -22.03 38.73
N ALA A 181 6.42 -20.74 39.07
CA ALA A 181 7.42 -19.89 39.77
C ALA A 181 8.94 -20.24 39.86
N ALA A 182 9.78 -19.27 39.41
CA ALA A 182 10.97 -18.59 39.99
C ALA A 182 11.80 -19.22 41.16
N PRO A 183 13.13 -18.96 41.35
CA PRO A 183 13.75 -17.61 41.32
C PRO A 183 15.23 -17.48 40.89
N GLY A 184 15.71 -16.23 40.70
CA GLY A 184 17.15 -15.91 40.81
C GLY A 184 17.67 -14.80 39.90
N GLN A 185 17.38 -13.52 40.20
CA GLN A 185 18.24 -12.41 39.79
C GLN A 185 19.08 -11.94 41.00
N PRO A 186 20.41 -11.78 40.88
CA PRO A 186 21.18 -11.08 41.88
C PRO A 186 21.06 -9.56 41.71
N ARG A 187 20.75 -8.92 42.85
CA ARG A 187 20.73 -7.48 43.09
C ARG A 187 22.03 -6.80 42.66
N GLN A 188 21.93 -5.66 41.98
CA GLN A 188 22.94 -4.60 42.09
C GLN A 188 22.27 -3.27 42.49
N THR A 189 22.54 -2.95 43.75
CA THR A 189 22.66 -1.66 44.42
C THR A 189 22.25 -0.39 43.66
N ARG A 190 21.17 0.19 44.18
CA ARG A 190 20.76 1.59 44.11
C ARG A 190 21.79 2.43 44.90
N GLN A 191 22.49 3.37 44.25
CA GLN A 191 23.15 4.48 44.93
C GLN A 191 22.36 5.76 44.63
N GLN A 192 21.86 6.40 45.69
CA GLN A 192 21.34 7.77 45.65
C GLN A 192 22.50 8.77 45.84
N PRO A 193 22.39 9.99 45.29
CA PRO A 193 23.47 10.97 45.30
C PRO A 193 23.52 11.80 46.59
N ALA A 194 24.74 12.15 47.00
CA ALA A 194 25.03 13.00 48.15
C ALA A 194 24.81 14.50 47.86
N THR A 195 24.31 15.18 48.88
CA THR A 195 24.03 16.62 49.01
C THR A 195 25.29 17.50 49.10
N ALA A 196 25.15 18.73 48.59
CA ALA A 196 26.15 19.81 48.52
C ALA A 196 26.50 20.49 49.86
N PRO A 197 27.53 21.36 49.85
CA PRO A 197 27.55 22.56 50.70
C PRO A 197 27.82 23.87 49.91
N GLN A 198 27.09 24.93 50.29
CA GLN A 198 27.34 26.36 49.97
C GLN A 198 27.96 27.05 51.21
N PRO A 199 28.71 28.19 51.09
CA PRO A 199 28.07 29.54 51.16
C PRO A 199 28.79 30.79 50.53
N ARG A 200 27.94 31.75 50.05
CA ARG A 200 27.95 33.25 50.25
C ARG A 200 28.98 34.17 49.51
N PRO A 201 28.78 35.53 49.45
CA PRO A 201 27.92 36.24 48.45
C PRO A 201 28.57 37.49 47.80
N GLY A 202 27.95 38.09 46.77
CA GLY A 202 28.13 39.52 46.49
C GLY A 202 28.23 39.94 45.01
N GLN A 203 27.42 40.96 44.68
CA GLN A 203 27.49 41.89 43.53
C GLN A 203 26.82 41.47 42.19
N GLN A 204 25.62 42.02 42.01
CA GLN A 204 25.01 42.46 40.73
C GLN A 204 25.74 43.71 40.18
N PRO A 205 25.64 44.13 38.90
CA PRO A 205 24.44 44.11 38.03
C PRO A 205 24.72 43.62 36.58
N SER A 206 23.76 43.22 35.74
CA SER A 206 22.77 44.05 35.03
C SER A 206 21.94 43.13 34.12
N THR A 207 20.63 43.39 33.99
CA THR A 207 19.68 42.65 33.13
C THR A 207 19.84 42.98 31.63
N PRO A 208 19.44 42.10 30.69
CA PRO A 208 18.04 42.05 30.26
C PRO A 208 17.44 40.63 30.09
N THR A 209 16.19 40.52 30.56
CA THR A 209 15.04 39.73 30.05
C THR A 209 15.18 38.21 29.85
N PRO A 210 14.49 37.37 30.66
CA PRO A 210 14.30 35.97 30.34
C PRO A 210 13.03 35.74 29.52
N ALA A 211 13.20 34.88 28.52
CA ALA A 211 12.15 34.16 27.86
C ALA A 211 11.37 33.22 28.81
N ALA A 212 10.19 32.86 28.32
CA ALA A 212 9.33 31.73 28.69
C ALA A 212 8.45 31.85 29.95
N ARG A 213 7.13 31.91 29.73
CA ARG A 213 6.16 30.91 30.23
C ARG A 213 4.73 31.22 29.80
N ALA A 214 4.18 30.36 28.96
CA ALA A 214 2.77 29.94 28.98
C ALA A 214 2.70 28.61 28.20
N ALA A 215 2.66 27.48 28.90
CA ALA A 215 1.43 26.86 29.37
C ALA A 215 0.64 26.21 28.22
N ASN A 216 0.89 24.91 28.13
CA ASN A 216 0.24 23.86 27.37
C ASN A 216 -1.22 23.66 27.83
N GLN A 217 -2.22 23.74 26.93
CA GLN A 217 -3.42 22.87 26.80
C GLN A 217 -4.52 23.44 25.85
N PRO A 218 -5.49 22.63 25.34
CA PRO A 218 -5.67 22.44 23.90
C PRO A 218 -7.01 22.92 23.29
N ALA A 219 -7.05 22.79 21.95
CA ALA A 219 -8.21 22.69 21.06
C ALA A 219 -9.03 23.96 20.76
N THR A 220 -9.07 24.39 19.49
CA THR A 220 -10.32 24.33 18.70
C THR A 220 -10.12 24.65 17.21
N ARG A 221 -10.81 23.85 16.38
CA ARG A 221 -11.33 24.13 15.02
C ARG A 221 -10.32 24.27 13.87
N LEU A 222 -10.12 23.16 13.18
CA LEU A 222 -9.91 23.15 11.73
C LEU A 222 -11.14 23.79 11.07
N THR A 223 -11.06 25.07 10.75
CA THR A 223 -12.00 25.73 9.84
C THR A 223 -11.79 25.14 8.45
N THR A 224 -12.79 24.41 7.97
CA THR A 224 -12.93 24.01 6.57
C THR A 224 -12.99 25.27 5.70
N PRO A 225 -12.13 25.45 4.68
CA PRO A 225 -12.39 26.51 3.72
C PRO A 225 -13.61 26.10 2.88
N ALA A 226 -14.58 27.00 2.82
CA ALA A 226 -15.76 26.89 1.99
C ALA A 226 -15.35 26.62 0.54
N GLN A 227 -15.76 25.47 0.00
CA GLN A 227 -15.66 25.15 -1.41
C GLN A 227 -16.49 26.17 -2.19
N SER A 228 -15.81 27.04 -2.94
CA SER A 228 -16.44 27.89 -3.93
C SER A 228 -17.08 26.99 -5.00
N ARG A 229 -18.41 26.96 -5.03
CA ARG A 229 -19.23 26.46 -6.14
C ARG A 229 -19.02 27.40 -7.34
N ALA A 230 -17.90 27.24 -8.04
CA ALA A 230 -17.66 27.89 -9.32
C ALA A 230 -17.32 26.82 -10.38
N ALA A 231 -18.29 26.59 -11.27
CA ALA A 231 -18.19 25.94 -12.57
C ALA A 231 -17.62 24.51 -12.63
N ASN A 232 -18.51 23.53 -12.48
CA ASN A 232 -18.33 22.14 -12.90
C ASN A 232 -18.31 22.05 -14.44
N ARG A 233 -17.22 22.48 -15.06
CA ARG A 233 -16.93 22.22 -16.48
C ARG A 233 -15.84 21.14 -16.51
N PRO A 234 -16.07 19.96 -17.10
CA PRO A 234 -15.04 18.93 -17.15
C PRO A 234 -13.83 19.52 -17.88
N ALA A 235 -12.69 19.56 -17.18
CA ALA A 235 -11.42 19.92 -17.79
C ALA A 235 -11.22 19.04 -19.05
N PRO A 236 -10.68 19.60 -20.15
CA PRO A 236 -10.47 18.83 -21.37
C PRO A 236 -9.72 17.52 -21.06
N ARG A 237 -10.03 16.47 -21.83
CA ARG A 237 -9.26 15.21 -21.78
C ARG A 237 -7.80 15.59 -22.03
N SER A 238 -6.95 15.32 -21.05
CA SER A 238 -5.53 15.57 -21.20
C SER A 238 -4.96 14.40 -22.00
N GLU A 239 -4.45 14.66 -23.19
CA GLU A 239 -3.72 13.67 -24.00
C GLU A 239 -2.45 13.18 -23.28
N ALA A 240 -2.02 13.85 -22.20
CA ALA A 240 -0.84 13.49 -21.42
C ALA A 240 -0.93 12.10 -20.76
N PHE A 241 -2.13 11.53 -20.63
CA PHE A 241 -2.35 10.17 -20.14
C PHE A 241 -3.03 9.27 -21.18
N ASP A 242 -2.90 9.53 -22.48
CA ASP A 242 -3.44 8.66 -23.53
C ASP A 242 -2.33 7.76 -24.10
N GLY A 243 -2.04 6.64 -23.43
CA GLY A 243 -0.92 5.79 -23.82
C GLY A 243 -0.80 4.45 -23.07
N PRO A 244 0.36 3.77 -23.16
CA PRO A 244 0.59 2.48 -22.53
C PRO A 244 0.36 2.47 -21.01
N LEU A 245 0.82 3.53 -20.31
CA LEU A 245 0.58 3.68 -18.87
C LEU A 245 -0.91 3.68 -18.52
N ARG A 246 -1.76 4.30 -19.35
CA ARG A 246 -3.21 4.26 -19.14
C ARG A 246 -3.79 2.87 -19.29
N ARG A 247 -3.36 2.11 -20.30
CA ARG A 247 -3.83 0.73 -20.51
C ARG A 247 -3.41 -0.19 -19.37
N MET A 248 -2.17 -0.07 -18.92
CA MET A 248 -1.65 -0.82 -17.78
C MET A 248 -2.42 -0.52 -16.49
N LEU A 249 -2.66 0.75 -16.17
CA LEU A 249 -3.46 1.12 -15.00
C LEU A 249 -4.91 0.66 -15.12
N ALA A 250 -5.53 0.86 -16.29
CA ALA A 250 -6.90 0.44 -16.54
C ALA A 250 -7.09 -1.06 -16.29
N ASP A 251 -6.16 -1.89 -16.77
CA ASP A 251 -6.18 -3.33 -16.60
C ASP A 251 -5.93 -3.74 -15.14
N ALA A 252 -4.87 -3.22 -14.52
CA ALA A 252 -4.53 -3.53 -13.13
C ALA A 252 -5.60 -3.05 -12.14
N TRP A 253 -6.34 -1.99 -12.46
CA TRP A 253 -7.41 -1.46 -11.61
C TRP A 253 -8.74 -2.19 -11.76
N GLN A 254 -8.94 -3.04 -12.78
CA GLN A 254 -10.21 -3.74 -12.99
C GLN A 254 -10.63 -4.52 -11.74
N VAL A 255 -9.80 -5.46 -11.30
CA VAL A 255 -10.14 -6.35 -10.17
C VAL A 255 -10.38 -5.57 -8.87
N PRO A 256 -9.50 -4.65 -8.44
CA PRO A 256 -9.76 -3.83 -7.26
C PRO A 256 -11.03 -2.99 -7.37
N SER A 257 -11.30 -2.38 -8.53
CA SER A 257 -12.46 -1.50 -8.73
C SER A 257 -13.80 -2.23 -8.58
N HIS A 258 -13.83 -3.51 -8.91
CA HIS A 258 -15.02 -4.37 -8.80
C HIS A 258 -15.14 -5.07 -7.44
N ARG A 259 -14.01 -5.56 -6.91
CA ARG A 259 -14.00 -6.40 -5.71
C ARG A 259 -14.07 -5.59 -4.42
N MET A 260 -13.53 -4.38 -4.42
CA MET A 260 -13.36 -3.61 -3.19
C MET A 260 -14.51 -2.62 -2.94
N PRO A 261 -14.93 -2.43 -1.67
CA PRO A 261 -15.98 -1.47 -1.30
C PRO A 261 -15.64 -0.03 -1.71
N ALA A 262 -16.67 0.81 -1.86
CA ALA A 262 -16.50 2.24 -2.16
C ALA A 262 -15.55 2.94 -1.17
N ALA A 263 -15.77 2.77 0.15
CA ALA A 263 -14.91 3.36 1.17
C ALA A 263 -13.42 2.97 1.02
N TRP A 264 -13.13 1.72 0.66
CA TRP A 264 -11.75 1.30 0.38
C TRP A 264 -11.21 1.95 -0.89
N ARG A 265 -12.02 2.02 -1.96
CA ARG A 265 -11.63 2.65 -3.23
C ARG A 265 -11.32 4.13 -3.03
N ASP A 266 -12.11 4.83 -2.22
CA ASP A 266 -11.87 6.23 -1.86
C ASP A 266 -10.53 6.37 -1.11
N ARG A 267 -10.28 5.55 -0.08
CA ARG A 267 -8.97 5.55 0.62
C ARG A 267 -7.79 5.25 -0.29
N PHE A 268 -7.94 4.30 -1.22
CA PHE A 268 -6.90 3.98 -2.19
C PHE A 268 -6.64 5.17 -3.10
N VAL A 269 -7.69 5.77 -3.67
CA VAL A 269 -7.60 6.94 -4.55
C VAL A 269 -6.98 8.13 -3.82
N ASP A 270 -7.33 8.37 -2.56
CA ASP A 270 -6.74 9.43 -1.74
C ASP A 270 -5.26 9.19 -1.47
N ALA A 271 -4.85 7.94 -1.23
CA ALA A 271 -3.43 7.58 -1.10
C ALA A 271 -2.67 7.80 -2.42
N VAL A 272 -3.29 7.48 -3.57
CA VAL A 272 -2.69 7.80 -4.89
C VAL A 272 -2.60 9.30 -5.09
N ALA A 273 -3.66 10.06 -4.78
CA ALA A 273 -3.66 11.51 -4.91
C ALA A 273 -2.55 12.16 -4.07
N HIS A 274 -2.42 11.73 -2.82
CA HIS A 274 -1.33 12.20 -1.94
C HIS A 274 0.06 11.92 -2.53
N HIS A 275 0.26 10.74 -3.11
CA HIS A 275 1.52 10.42 -3.79
C HIS A 275 1.79 11.34 -4.99
N LEU A 276 0.79 11.50 -5.86
CA LEU A 276 0.88 12.33 -7.05
C LEU A 276 1.12 13.82 -6.72
N ASP A 277 0.48 14.34 -5.67
CA ASP A 277 0.72 15.70 -5.16
C ASP A 277 2.18 15.87 -4.72
N GLY A 278 2.74 14.85 -4.08
CA GLY A 278 4.17 14.79 -3.73
C GLY A 278 5.07 14.82 -4.96
N VAL A 279 4.76 14.03 -5.99
CA VAL A 279 5.50 13.99 -7.26
C VAL A 279 5.48 15.35 -7.97
N VAL A 280 4.31 16.02 -8.02
CA VAL A 280 4.20 17.38 -8.58
C VAL A 280 5.01 18.39 -7.77
N THR A 281 4.97 18.30 -6.44
CA THR A 281 5.75 19.16 -5.54
C THR A 281 7.25 18.97 -5.75
N GLU A 282 7.71 17.73 -5.84
CA GLU A 282 9.12 17.42 -6.10
C GLU A 282 9.57 17.91 -7.48
N ALA A 283 8.77 17.66 -8.52
CA ALA A 283 9.05 18.17 -9.86
C ALA A 283 9.14 19.71 -9.89
N THR A 284 8.28 20.39 -9.13
CA THR A 284 8.30 21.85 -8.98
C THR A 284 9.55 22.33 -8.25
N ASN A 285 9.96 21.66 -7.18
CA ASN A 285 11.21 21.96 -6.48
C ASN A 285 12.42 21.79 -7.42
N LYS A 286 12.49 20.65 -8.13
CA LYS A 286 13.53 20.34 -9.12
C LYS A 286 13.60 21.40 -10.23
N ALA A 287 12.46 21.82 -10.78
CA ALA A 287 12.39 22.83 -11.83
C ALA A 287 12.86 24.23 -11.36
N ASN A 288 12.64 24.56 -10.09
CA ASN A 288 13.04 25.84 -9.50
C ASN A 288 14.42 25.81 -8.82
N GLY A 289 15.16 24.69 -8.90
CA GLY A 289 16.43 24.52 -8.20
C GLY A 289 16.32 24.55 -6.67
N ARG A 290 15.12 24.34 -6.11
CA ARG A 290 14.87 24.37 -4.68
C ARG A 290 15.18 23.00 -4.07
N LEU A 291 16.05 22.99 -3.07
CA LEU A 291 16.37 21.82 -2.28
C LEU A 291 15.68 21.93 -0.90
N PRO A 292 14.77 21.02 -0.52
CA PRO A 292 14.05 21.08 0.75
C PRO A 292 14.96 20.80 1.95
N GLY A 293 14.76 21.51 3.06
CA GLY A 293 15.39 21.16 4.34
C GLY A 293 14.85 19.84 4.91
N VAL A 294 15.43 19.31 5.98
CA VAL A 294 15.05 18.00 6.57
C VAL A 294 13.57 17.97 6.96
N ALA A 295 13.08 19.03 7.60
CA ALA A 295 11.68 19.13 8.04
C ALA A 295 10.67 19.18 6.88
N GLU A 296 11.07 19.71 5.73
CA GLU A 296 10.26 19.76 4.51
C GLU A 296 10.39 18.45 3.70
N TYR A 297 11.58 17.86 3.69
CA TYR A 297 11.88 16.67 2.90
C TYR A 297 11.17 15.44 3.45
N VAL A 298 11.13 15.23 4.76
CA VAL A 298 10.49 14.04 5.36
C VAL A 298 9.02 13.88 4.96
N PRO A 299 8.13 14.87 5.12
CA PRO A 299 6.75 14.74 4.67
C PRO A 299 6.62 14.63 3.15
N LEU A 300 7.45 15.35 2.38
CA LEU A 300 7.49 15.20 0.92
C LEU A 300 7.88 13.76 0.52
N ARG A 301 8.86 13.18 1.20
CA ARG A 301 9.36 11.83 0.93
C ARG A 301 8.33 10.76 1.26
N ARG A 302 7.55 10.95 2.33
CA ARG A 302 6.41 10.07 2.64
C ARG A 302 5.36 10.08 1.53
N ALA A 303 5.15 11.21 0.87
CA ALA A 303 4.27 11.32 -0.29
C ALA A 303 4.90 10.64 -1.53
N THR A 304 6.15 10.95 -1.86
CA THR A 304 6.80 10.43 -3.07
C THR A 304 7.12 8.93 -3.01
N SER A 305 7.18 8.31 -1.83
CA SER A 305 7.47 6.87 -1.70
C SER A 305 6.35 5.92 -2.17
N ALA A 306 5.12 6.44 -2.34
CA ALA A 306 3.90 5.66 -2.60
C ALA A 306 3.59 4.59 -1.53
N ALA A 307 4.22 4.61 -0.35
CA ALA A 307 4.01 3.57 0.66
C ALA A 307 2.56 3.48 1.14
N TYR A 308 1.86 4.61 1.31
CA TYR A 308 0.45 4.60 1.71
C TYR A 308 -0.46 3.92 0.68
N VAL A 309 -0.11 3.98 -0.61
CA VAL A 309 -0.81 3.23 -1.66
C VAL A 309 -0.63 1.73 -1.44
N SER A 310 0.59 1.29 -1.13
CA SER A 310 0.86 -0.11 -0.79
C SER A 310 0.07 -0.55 0.45
N TYR A 311 -0.04 0.29 1.47
CA TYR A 311 -0.75 -0.09 2.70
C TYR A 311 -2.24 -0.34 2.47
N ALA A 312 -2.88 0.43 1.58
CA ALA A 312 -4.27 0.18 1.21
C ALA A 312 -4.46 -1.22 0.58
N LEU A 313 -3.48 -1.72 -0.18
CA LEU A 313 -3.55 -3.06 -0.80
C LEU A 313 -3.44 -4.22 0.21
N ILE A 314 -3.12 -3.97 1.48
CA ILE A 314 -3.09 -5.01 2.50
C ILE A 314 -4.49 -5.61 2.70
N GLU A 315 -5.53 -4.78 2.75
CA GLU A 315 -6.92 -5.25 2.86
C GLU A 315 -7.38 -5.99 1.60
N PHE A 316 -6.88 -5.57 0.43
CA PHE A 316 -7.12 -6.28 -0.84
C PHE A 316 -6.49 -7.68 -0.80
N ALA A 317 -5.22 -7.80 -0.38
CA ALA A 317 -4.50 -9.07 -0.36
C ALA A 317 -5.02 -10.04 0.71
N THR A 318 -5.50 -9.53 1.84
CA THR A 318 -5.95 -10.36 2.98
C THR A 318 -7.45 -10.62 2.98
N GLY A 319 -8.22 -9.81 2.26
CA GLY A 319 -9.69 -9.79 2.34
C GLY A 319 -10.23 -9.29 3.70
N GLN A 320 -9.35 -8.90 4.62
CA GLN A 320 -9.72 -8.44 5.95
C GLN A 320 -9.80 -6.93 5.97
N ARG A 321 -10.96 -6.42 6.39
CA ARG A 321 -11.28 -4.99 6.34
C ARG A 321 -10.99 -4.32 7.66
N VAL A 322 -10.40 -3.14 7.59
CA VAL A 322 -10.23 -2.24 8.72
C VAL A 322 -11.18 -1.05 8.54
N PRO A 323 -12.13 -0.82 9.45
CA PRO A 323 -13.01 0.34 9.39
C PRO A 323 -12.23 1.66 9.41
N ASP A 324 -12.76 2.69 8.75
CA ASP A 324 -12.10 4.01 8.64
C ASP A 324 -11.71 4.61 9.98
N ALA A 325 -12.57 4.50 11.00
CA ALA A 325 -12.28 5.00 12.34
C ALA A 325 -11.04 4.36 12.97
N VAL A 326 -10.75 3.09 12.65
CA VAL A 326 -9.56 2.37 13.11
C VAL A 326 -8.37 2.68 12.21
N TYR A 327 -8.56 2.64 10.88
CA TYR A 327 -7.51 2.92 9.90
C TYR A 327 -6.89 4.32 10.09
N HIS A 328 -7.74 5.32 10.38
CA HIS A 328 -7.33 6.70 10.64
C HIS A 328 -7.01 6.99 12.10
N HIS A 329 -7.09 6.00 12.99
CA HIS A 329 -6.76 6.20 14.40
C HIS A 329 -5.30 6.69 14.55
N PRO A 330 -5.01 7.70 15.40
CA PRO A 330 -3.67 8.26 15.52
C PRO A 330 -2.57 7.24 15.79
N ALA A 331 -2.83 6.23 16.62
CA ALA A 331 -1.86 5.16 16.89
C ALA A 331 -1.53 4.32 15.65
N VAL A 332 -2.53 4.01 14.81
CA VAL A 332 -2.33 3.24 13.57
C VAL A 332 -1.61 4.09 12.53
N ARG A 333 -1.96 5.37 12.43
CA ARG A 333 -1.27 6.35 11.57
C ARG A 333 0.19 6.53 11.96
N ALA A 334 0.50 6.62 13.25
CA ALA A 334 1.89 6.73 13.73
C ALA A 334 2.74 5.51 13.31
N VAL A 335 2.18 4.29 13.37
CA VAL A 335 2.86 3.08 12.88
C VAL A 335 3.09 3.18 11.36
N ALA A 336 2.08 3.57 10.59
CA ALA A 336 2.18 3.69 9.13
C ALA A 336 3.19 4.75 8.69
N ASP A 337 3.20 5.91 9.35
CA ASP A 337 4.14 7.00 9.06
C ASP A 337 5.58 6.58 9.38
N THR A 338 5.79 5.88 10.50
CA THR A 338 7.12 5.38 10.88
C THR A 338 7.59 4.25 9.95
N ALA A 339 6.68 3.38 9.49
CA ALA A 339 7.00 2.37 8.47
C ALA A 339 7.44 3.01 7.15
N ASN A 340 6.76 4.08 6.72
CA ASN A 340 7.09 4.82 5.52
C ASN A 340 8.49 5.47 5.65
N ASP A 341 8.76 6.13 6.77
CA ASP A 341 10.10 6.66 7.06
C ASP A 341 11.19 5.60 6.96
N LEU A 342 10.98 4.42 7.56
CA LEU A 342 11.97 3.35 7.57
C LEU A 342 12.28 2.82 6.17
N LEU A 343 11.26 2.56 5.35
CA LEU A 343 11.50 2.07 3.98
C LEU A 343 12.07 3.16 3.07
N SER A 344 11.66 4.42 3.25
CA SER A 344 12.12 5.54 2.44
C SER A 344 13.55 5.91 2.74
N TRP A 345 13.93 6.03 4.01
CA TRP A 345 15.30 6.42 4.38
C TRP A 345 16.30 5.29 4.11
N PHE A 346 15.85 4.02 4.19
CA PHE A 346 16.67 2.91 3.70
C PHE A 346 16.91 3.02 2.19
N ASN A 347 15.87 3.36 1.42
CA ASN A 347 16.05 3.61 0.00
C ASN A 347 17.00 4.79 -0.25
N ASP A 348 16.85 5.92 0.45
CA ASP A 348 17.71 7.10 0.30
C ASP A 348 19.19 6.78 0.58
N LEU A 349 19.48 5.95 1.59
CA LEU A 349 20.84 5.49 1.86
C LEU A 349 21.40 4.64 0.71
N LEU A 350 20.59 3.72 0.16
CA LEU A 350 21.01 2.89 -0.98
C LEU A 350 21.16 3.67 -2.29
N SER A 351 20.29 4.64 -2.54
CA SER A 351 20.26 5.38 -3.79
C SER A 351 21.05 6.69 -3.77
N LEU A 352 21.78 6.98 -2.68
CA LEU A 352 22.50 8.24 -2.48
C LEU A 352 23.34 8.68 -3.70
N GLU A 353 24.21 7.81 -4.21
CA GLU A 353 25.09 8.15 -5.35
C GLU A 353 24.27 8.47 -6.61
N ARG A 354 23.22 7.70 -6.88
CA ARG A 354 22.30 7.91 -8.00
C ARG A 354 21.50 9.20 -7.82
N ASP A 355 20.95 9.45 -6.64
CA ASP A 355 20.04 10.57 -6.37
C ASP A 355 20.80 11.90 -6.38
N ALA A 356 22.08 11.90 -5.97
CA ALA A 356 22.98 13.03 -6.11
C ALA A 356 23.18 13.42 -7.59
N ALA A 357 23.24 12.44 -8.50
CA ALA A 357 23.40 12.67 -9.93
C ALA A 357 22.10 13.00 -10.67
N THR A 358 20.99 12.35 -10.31
CA THR A 358 19.78 12.29 -11.15
C THR A 358 18.53 12.90 -10.52
N SER A 359 18.34 12.78 -9.20
CA SER A 359 17.13 13.25 -8.50
C SER A 359 17.19 14.72 -8.09
N GLY A 360 18.16 15.48 -8.59
CA GLY A 360 18.31 16.91 -8.27
C GLY A 360 18.52 17.14 -6.77
N GLY A 361 19.21 16.21 -6.08
CA GLY A 361 19.57 16.33 -4.67
C GLY A 361 18.45 16.01 -3.66
N HIS A 362 17.31 15.49 -4.10
CA HIS A 362 16.20 15.10 -3.22
C HIS A 362 16.49 13.77 -2.51
N ASN A 363 17.23 13.82 -1.41
CA ASN A 363 17.64 12.67 -0.60
C ASN A 363 17.84 13.10 0.86
N LEU A 364 17.41 12.30 1.84
CA LEU A 364 17.51 12.68 3.26
C LEU A 364 18.96 12.94 3.69
N VAL A 365 19.92 12.13 3.23
CA VAL A 365 21.35 12.30 3.59
C VAL A 365 21.86 13.65 3.08
N LEU A 366 21.51 14.01 1.85
CA LEU A 366 21.91 15.29 1.24
C LEU A 366 21.24 16.49 1.96
N ALA A 367 19.99 16.34 2.37
CA ALA A 367 19.30 17.35 3.17
C ALA A 367 19.98 17.55 4.54
N VAL A 368 20.33 16.48 5.24
CA VAL A 368 21.03 16.51 6.53
C VAL A 368 22.42 17.13 6.38
N ALA A 369 23.22 16.68 5.41
CA ALA A 369 24.57 17.20 5.18
C ALA A 369 24.56 18.73 4.97
N ARG A 370 23.62 19.22 4.17
CA ARG A 370 23.48 20.65 3.86
C ARG A 370 22.96 21.46 5.04
N GLU A 371 21.94 20.98 5.74
CA GLU A 371 21.32 21.70 6.85
C GLU A 371 22.26 21.82 8.06
N GLU A 372 23.01 20.76 8.36
CA GLU A 372 23.95 20.73 9.49
C GLU A 372 25.37 21.22 9.13
N GLY A 373 25.67 21.40 7.83
CA GLY A 373 27.00 21.82 7.37
C GLY A 373 28.08 20.76 7.58
N ILE A 374 27.71 19.47 7.52
CA ILE A 374 28.61 18.34 7.77
C ILE A 374 28.96 17.58 6.48
N PRO A 375 30.08 16.84 6.44
CA PRO A 375 30.40 15.95 5.33
C PRO A 375 29.33 14.88 5.10
N VAL A 376 29.18 14.42 3.85
CA VAL A 376 28.18 13.42 3.45
C VAL A 376 28.34 12.13 4.27
N GLU A 377 29.58 11.73 4.58
CA GLU A 377 29.90 10.57 5.41
C GLU A 377 29.30 10.69 6.81
N ALA A 378 29.46 11.85 7.45
CA ALA A 378 28.87 12.11 8.77
C ALA A 378 27.34 12.13 8.70
N ALA A 379 26.77 12.63 7.60
CA ALA A 379 25.33 12.61 7.36
C ALA A 379 24.77 11.20 7.14
N ILE A 380 25.51 10.30 6.45
CA ILE A 380 25.16 8.87 6.33
C ILE A 380 25.03 8.27 7.73
N GLU A 381 26.02 8.46 8.59
CA GLU A 381 25.97 7.94 9.96
C GLU A 381 24.81 8.52 10.78
N ALA A 382 24.52 9.81 10.60
CA ALA A 382 23.38 10.46 11.26
C ALA A 382 22.04 9.84 10.82
N VAL A 383 21.86 9.61 9.50
CA VAL A 383 20.65 8.98 8.95
C VAL A 383 20.55 7.51 9.38
N VAL A 384 21.67 6.77 9.45
CA VAL A 384 21.72 5.39 9.99
C VAL A 384 21.26 5.35 11.46
N ARG A 385 21.80 6.23 12.31
CA ARG A 385 21.37 6.34 13.72
C ARG A 385 19.89 6.68 13.84
N ARG A 386 19.41 7.62 13.01
CA ARG A 386 18.00 8.00 12.95
C ARG A 386 17.12 6.82 12.54
N TRP A 387 17.53 6.05 11.54
CA TRP A 387 16.81 4.84 11.11
C TRP A 387 16.73 3.80 12.22
N GLN A 388 17.85 3.53 12.91
CA GLN A 388 17.89 2.57 14.02
C GLN A 388 16.98 3.00 15.18
N GLN A 389 16.93 4.29 15.50
CA GLN A 389 16.00 4.84 16.49
C GLN A 389 14.55 4.68 16.05
N SER A 390 14.22 5.02 14.80
CA SER A 390 12.88 4.83 14.26
C SER A 390 12.45 3.37 14.23
N MET A 391 13.37 2.42 14.03
CA MET A 391 13.04 0.99 14.06
C MET A 391 12.65 0.52 15.47
N ARG A 392 13.36 0.98 16.50
CA ARG A 392 12.95 0.72 17.90
C ARG A 392 11.58 1.33 18.19
N HIS A 393 11.39 2.59 17.80
CA HIS A 393 10.11 3.28 17.99
C HIS A 393 8.96 2.60 17.23
N PHE A 394 9.20 2.11 16.03
CA PHE A 394 8.22 1.37 15.24
C PHE A 394 7.72 0.11 15.96
N VAL A 395 8.65 -0.66 16.57
CA VAL A 395 8.29 -1.84 17.36
C VAL A 395 7.45 -1.45 18.59
N GLU A 396 7.83 -0.39 19.29
CA GLU A 396 7.08 0.14 20.44
C GLU A 396 5.68 0.62 20.04
N LEU A 397 5.56 1.42 18.97
CA LEU A 397 4.28 1.92 18.46
C LEU A 397 3.34 0.79 18.07
N ARG A 398 3.85 -0.25 17.39
CA ARG A 398 3.05 -1.42 17.02
C ARG A 398 2.50 -2.16 18.23
N ALA A 399 3.32 -2.32 19.27
CA ALA A 399 2.90 -2.96 20.51
C ALA A 399 1.91 -2.11 21.31
N ALA A 400 1.96 -0.79 21.16
CA ALA A 400 1.12 0.17 21.88
C ALA A 400 -0.22 0.48 21.19
N VAL A 401 -0.52 -0.07 20.00
CA VAL A 401 -1.82 0.10 19.36
C VAL A 401 -2.91 -0.49 20.27
N PRO A 402 -3.94 0.29 20.66
CA PRO A 402 -4.98 -0.19 21.56
C PRO A 402 -5.83 -1.28 20.90
N SER A 403 -6.49 -2.10 21.71
CA SER A 403 -7.56 -2.97 21.24
C SER A 403 -8.76 -2.13 20.83
N PHE A 404 -9.39 -2.50 19.71
CA PHE A 404 -10.66 -1.92 19.23
C PHE A 404 -11.82 -2.92 19.37
N GLY A 405 -11.58 -4.01 20.10
CA GLY A 405 -12.51 -5.09 20.34
C GLY A 405 -12.18 -6.36 19.54
N PRO A 406 -12.57 -7.55 20.03
CA PRO A 406 -12.14 -8.84 19.46
C PRO A 406 -12.42 -9.02 17.97
N ALA A 407 -13.49 -8.40 17.45
CA ALA A 407 -13.86 -8.48 16.03
C ALA A 407 -12.92 -7.68 15.11
N LEU A 408 -12.29 -6.62 15.63
CA LEU A 408 -11.43 -5.71 14.86
C LEU A 408 -9.94 -5.97 15.08
N ASP A 409 -9.56 -6.53 16.24
CA ASP A 409 -8.17 -6.79 16.59
C ASP A 409 -7.48 -7.78 15.64
N GLY A 410 -8.22 -8.77 15.11
CA GLY A 410 -7.72 -9.70 14.09
C GLY A 410 -7.35 -8.97 12.78
N PRO A 411 -8.32 -8.38 12.07
CA PRO A 411 -8.06 -7.58 10.86
C PRO A 411 -7.00 -6.50 11.05
N LEU A 412 -7.01 -5.79 12.18
CA LEU A 412 -6.02 -4.77 12.48
C LEU A 412 -4.61 -5.36 12.62
N ARG A 413 -4.47 -6.53 13.26
CA ARG A 413 -3.16 -7.20 13.37
C ARG A 413 -2.59 -7.56 12.00
N HIS A 414 -3.41 -8.09 11.10
CA HIS A 414 -2.96 -8.39 9.74
C HIS A 414 -2.57 -7.12 8.97
N TYR A 415 -3.28 -6.00 9.18
CA TYR A 415 -2.89 -4.70 8.63
C TYR A 415 -1.52 -4.25 9.17
N LEU A 416 -1.33 -4.27 10.49
CA LEU A 416 -0.06 -3.91 11.14
C LEU A 416 1.11 -4.83 10.75
N ASP A 417 0.84 -6.12 10.51
CA ASP A 417 1.83 -7.06 9.97
C ASP A 417 2.18 -6.75 8.52
N GLY A 418 1.20 -6.34 7.71
CA GLY A 418 1.42 -5.84 6.36
C GLY A 418 2.36 -4.63 6.34
N LEU A 419 2.17 -3.65 7.23
CA LEU A 419 3.09 -2.50 7.38
C LEU A 419 4.53 -2.94 7.68
N ALA A 420 4.69 -3.90 8.60
CA ALA A 420 6.00 -4.45 8.94
C ALA A 420 6.64 -5.22 7.78
N ASN A 421 5.85 -6.04 7.08
CA ASN A 421 6.31 -6.72 5.86
C ASN A 421 6.72 -5.72 4.78
N SER A 422 6.09 -4.55 4.67
CA SER A 422 6.54 -3.51 3.75
C SER A 422 7.92 -2.97 4.09
N VAL A 423 8.19 -2.69 5.37
CA VAL A 423 9.54 -2.24 5.78
C VAL A 423 10.59 -3.30 5.43
N ARG A 424 10.37 -4.54 5.89
CA ARG A 424 11.33 -5.63 5.67
C ARG A 424 11.47 -6.00 4.20
N GLY A 425 10.35 -6.05 3.49
CA GLY A 425 10.27 -6.46 2.10
C GLY A 425 10.96 -5.46 1.17
N THR A 426 10.81 -4.16 1.40
CA THR A 426 11.57 -3.14 0.68
C THR A 426 13.06 -3.31 0.91
N MET A 427 13.51 -3.52 2.15
CA MET A 427 14.93 -3.72 2.43
C MET A 427 15.51 -4.92 1.67
N ASP A 428 14.89 -6.10 1.81
CA ASP A 428 15.38 -7.31 1.18
C ASP A 428 15.33 -7.20 -0.37
N TRP A 429 14.26 -6.61 -0.92
CA TRP A 429 14.12 -6.41 -2.35
C TRP A 429 15.16 -5.43 -2.90
N SER A 430 15.42 -4.31 -2.23
CA SER A 430 16.41 -3.33 -2.69
C SER A 430 17.82 -3.91 -2.72
N LEU A 431 18.15 -4.87 -1.85
CA LEU A 431 19.45 -5.57 -1.86
C LEU A 431 19.54 -6.68 -2.93
N GLU A 432 18.42 -7.31 -3.29
CA GLU A 432 18.38 -8.40 -4.30
C GLU A 432 18.15 -7.89 -5.73
N SER A 433 17.51 -6.72 -5.88
CA SER A 433 17.10 -6.16 -7.17
C SER A 433 18.30 -5.63 -7.96
N GLY A 434 18.23 -5.80 -9.29
CA GLY A 434 19.18 -5.14 -10.20
C GLY A 434 19.01 -3.62 -10.26
N ARG A 435 17.90 -3.06 -9.75
CA ARG A 435 17.60 -1.61 -9.81
C ARG A 435 18.63 -0.73 -9.08
N TYR A 436 19.34 -1.28 -8.09
CA TYR A 436 20.34 -0.56 -7.29
C TYR A 436 21.77 -1.05 -7.52
N ARG A 437 21.97 -2.01 -8.44
CA ARG A 437 23.30 -2.47 -8.84
C ARG A 437 23.71 -1.68 -10.09
N SER A 438 24.66 -0.77 -9.92
CA SER A 438 25.29 0.01 -11.00
C SER A 438 26.06 -0.87 -11.96
#